data_AF-A0A351UR53-F1
#
_entry.id   AF-A0A351UR53-F1
#
_cell.length_a   1.000
_cell.length_b   1.000
_cell.length_c   1.000
_cell.angle_alpha   90.00
_cell.angle_beta   90.00
_cell.angle_gamma   90.00
#
_symmetry.space_group_name_H-M   'P 1'
#
loop_
_entity.id
_entity.type
_entity.pdbx_description
1 polymer ?
#
loop_
_entity_poly.entity_id
_entity_poly.type
_entity_poly.pdbx_seq_one_letter_code
_entity_poly.pdbx_strand_id
1 'polypeptide(L)'
;MTREQLYEGIELSEAGRTFVDGYLMQPEEYQKWKHLFDTDMKAFLKKGKEQWGEFFSKNALPLSIYLALDAYEGFKEAGFTDAFYYQNMRDIAIWNAAHEKKYHVPGLREIAWVGMSLKQKLYRIGRLQFEPYKLEQDIELCGKLYRKGTEVLNVHIPEDGKLDPEACEAAYQEATAFFEQRGYSGAHIFICESWLLSPQLKEIINEKSNIYLFQDKFT
;
A
#
# COMPACT_ATOMS: atom_id res chain seq x y z
N MET A 1 10.27 -15.74 9.49
CA MET A 1 11.22 -14.68 9.02
C MET A 1 11.76 -13.90 10.21
N THR A 2 13.01 -13.46 10.17
CA THR A 2 13.62 -12.61 11.21
C THR A 2 13.36 -11.12 10.94
N ARG A 3 13.51 -10.29 11.99
CA ARG A 3 13.41 -8.84 11.88
C ARG A 3 14.44 -8.24 10.92
N GLU A 4 15.69 -8.70 10.96
CA GLU A 4 16.75 -8.19 10.08
C GLU A 4 16.44 -8.49 8.61
N GLN A 5 15.99 -9.71 8.29
CA GLN A 5 15.56 -10.07 6.93
C GLN A 5 14.43 -9.17 6.44
N LEU A 6 13.47 -8.81 7.30
CA LEU A 6 12.42 -7.89 6.94
C LEU A 6 12.99 -6.49 6.65
N TYR A 7 13.85 -5.98 7.53
CA TYR A 7 14.48 -4.66 7.36
C TYR A 7 15.26 -4.53 6.06
N GLU A 8 16.05 -5.55 5.73
CA GLU A 8 16.78 -5.61 4.48
C GLU A 8 15.82 -5.70 3.29
N GLY A 9 14.84 -6.60 3.35
CA GLY A 9 13.90 -6.82 2.25
C GLY A 9 13.04 -5.59 1.91
N ILE A 10 12.56 -4.87 2.92
CA ILE A 10 11.80 -3.61 2.71
C ILE A 10 12.70 -2.39 2.61
N GLU A 11 14.03 -2.55 2.71
CA GLU A 11 15.04 -1.48 2.82
C GLU A 11 14.65 -0.37 3.81
N LEU A 12 14.32 -0.76 5.04
CA LEU A 12 14.13 0.21 6.13
C LEU A 12 15.46 0.93 6.41
N SER A 13 15.41 2.26 6.54
CA SER A 13 16.59 3.09 6.84
C SER A 13 17.24 2.70 8.17
N GLU A 14 18.55 2.93 8.31
CA GLU A 14 19.27 2.65 9.57
C GLU A 14 18.66 3.40 10.77
N ALA A 15 18.23 4.64 10.57
CA ALA A 15 17.51 5.42 11.58
C ALA A 15 16.18 4.75 11.98
N GLY A 16 15.41 4.27 10.99
CA GLY A 16 14.18 3.51 11.22
C GLY A 16 14.43 2.19 11.97
N ARG A 17 15.47 1.42 11.58
CA ARG A 17 15.87 0.18 12.26
C ARG A 17 16.22 0.43 13.72
N THR A 18 17.13 1.38 13.97
CA THR A 18 17.57 1.76 15.32
C THR A 18 16.39 2.21 16.18
N PHE A 19 15.46 2.96 15.60
CA PHE A 19 14.27 3.42 16.30
C PHE A 19 13.33 2.28 16.68
N VAL A 20 13.08 1.34 15.76
CA VAL A 20 12.22 0.18 16.03
C VAL A 20 12.88 -0.78 17.03
N ASP A 21 14.19 -0.98 16.96
CA ASP A 21 14.91 -1.83 17.91
C ASP A 21 14.98 -1.23 19.33
N GLY A 22 14.96 0.10 19.43
CA GLY A 22 14.79 0.81 20.70
C GLY A 22 13.38 0.68 21.31
N TYR A 23 12.42 0.13 20.57
CA TYR A 23 11.04 -0.04 21.01
C TYR A 23 10.76 -1.49 21.44
N LEU A 24 10.28 -1.65 22.67
CA LEU A 24 9.87 -2.96 23.20
C LEU A 24 8.36 -2.97 23.47
N MET A 25 7.62 -3.74 22.68
CA MET A 25 6.21 -4.03 22.95
C MET A 25 6.10 -5.33 23.73
N GLN A 26 5.39 -5.32 24.87
CA GLN A 26 5.10 -6.56 25.59
C GLN A 26 4.15 -7.45 24.76
N PRO A 27 4.31 -8.78 24.77
CA PRO A 27 3.49 -9.68 23.95
C PRO A 27 1.99 -9.49 24.16
N GLU A 28 1.53 -9.30 25.39
CA GLU A 28 0.11 -9.12 25.72
C GLU A 28 -0.45 -7.78 25.22
N GLU A 29 0.38 -6.74 25.22
CA GLU A 29 0.01 -5.45 24.64
C GLU A 29 -0.09 -5.57 23.12
N TYR A 30 0.89 -6.21 22.50
CA TYR A 30 0.90 -6.45 21.07
C TYR A 30 -0.35 -7.23 20.62
N GLN A 31 -0.72 -8.31 21.31
CA GLN A 31 -1.90 -9.09 20.95
C GLN A 31 -3.19 -8.27 21.00
N LYS A 32 -3.32 -7.31 21.93
CA LYS A 32 -4.47 -6.39 21.97
C LYS A 32 -4.50 -5.44 20.77
N TRP A 33 -3.35 -4.90 20.39
CA TRP A 33 -3.24 -4.04 19.20
C TRP A 33 -3.50 -4.80 17.92
N LYS A 34 -2.90 -5.99 17.78
CA LYS A 34 -3.13 -6.90 16.66
C LYS A 34 -4.61 -7.26 16.53
N HIS A 35 -5.27 -7.64 17.62
CA HIS A 35 -6.69 -7.97 17.60
C HIS A 35 -7.56 -6.80 17.09
N LEU A 36 -7.33 -5.59 17.59
CA LEU A 36 -8.05 -4.40 17.10
C LEU A 36 -7.70 -4.11 15.64
N PHE A 37 -6.42 -4.20 15.28
CA PHE A 37 -5.97 -4.01 13.91
C PHE A 37 -6.69 -4.96 12.97
N ASP A 38 -6.79 -6.25 13.30
CA ASP A 38 -7.42 -7.28 12.46
C ASP A 38 -8.94 -7.08 12.36
N THR A 39 -9.60 -6.76 13.47
CA THR A 39 -11.07 -6.78 13.57
C THR A 39 -11.75 -5.45 13.27
N ASP A 40 -11.18 -4.33 13.72
CA ASP A 40 -11.80 -3.01 13.59
C ASP A 40 -10.72 -1.92 13.46
N MET A 41 -10.37 -1.62 12.21
CA MET A 41 -9.41 -0.57 11.87
C MET A 41 -9.84 0.82 12.38
N LYS A 42 -11.16 1.11 12.46
CA LYS A 42 -11.62 2.40 12.97
C LYS A 42 -11.39 2.51 14.47
N ALA A 43 -11.73 1.46 15.23
CA ALA A 43 -11.44 1.39 16.66
C ALA A 43 -9.94 1.38 16.95
N PHE A 44 -9.14 0.68 16.14
CA PHE A 44 -7.68 0.70 16.21
C PHE A 44 -7.12 2.12 16.10
N LEU A 45 -7.50 2.86 15.04
CA LEU A 45 -7.03 4.22 14.82
C LEU A 45 -7.53 5.18 15.90
N LYS A 46 -8.78 5.03 16.34
CA LYS A 46 -9.36 5.84 17.41
C LYS A 46 -8.58 5.65 18.72
N LYS A 47 -8.40 4.39 19.14
CA LYS A 47 -7.67 4.04 20.35
C LYS A 47 -6.20 4.51 20.27
N GLY A 48 -5.54 4.34 19.13
CA GLY A 48 -4.18 4.83 18.90
C GLY A 48 -4.05 6.32 19.13
N LYS A 49 -5.00 7.11 18.60
CA LYS A 49 -5.05 8.57 18.81
C LYS A 49 -5.33 8.93 20.27
N GLU A 50 -6.26 8.25 20.93
CA GLU A 50 -6.61 8.51 22.33
C GLU A 50 -5.47 8.15 23.29
N GLN A 51 -4.78 7.03 23.05
CA GLN A 51 -3.74 6.52 23.93
C GLN A 51 -2.39 7.23 23.73
N TRP A 52 -2.02 7.52 22.48
CA TRP A 52 -0.68 8.04 22.16
C TRP A 52 -0.67 9.49 21.66
N GLY A 53 -1.81 10.07 21.29
CA GLY A 53 -1.90 11.46 20.84
C GLY A 53 -0.93 11.76 19.70
N GLU A 54 -0.07 12.76 19.89
CA GLU A 54 0.97 13.15 18.93
C GLU A 54 2.06 12.08 18.70
N PHE A 55 2.21 11.13 19.64
CA PHE A 55 3.18 10.03 19.53
C PHE A 55 2.61 8.82 18.77
N PHE A 56 1.39 8.90 18.24
CA PHE A 56 0.81 7.75 17.53
C PHE A 56 1.68 7.33 16.34
N SER A 57 2.17 8.26 15.51
CA SER A 57 3.01 7.88 14.36
C SER A 57 4.30 7.17 14.79
N LYS A 58 4.90 7.59 15.91
CA LYS A 58 6.08 6.95 16.50
C LYS A 58 5.80 5.53 16.99
N ASN A 59 4.63 5.26 17.56
CA ASN A 59 4.23 3.91 17.98
C ASN A 59 3.75 3.03 16.81
N ALA A 60 3.19 3.66 15.76
CA ALA A 60 2.69 2.96 14.58
C ALA A 60 3.81 2.29 13.77
N LEU A 61 5.00 2.90 13.68
CA LEU A 61 6.14 2.32 12.98
C LEU A 61 6.58 0.95 13.55
N PRO A 62 6.98 0.83 14.83
CA PRO A 62 7.36 -0.46 15.39
C PRO A 62 6.18 -1.44 15.34
N LEU A 63 4.96 -1.00 15.65
CA LEU A 63 3.78 -1.86 15.57
C LEU A 63 3.59 -2.45 14.16
N SER A 64 3.82 -1.68 13.09
CA SER A 64 3.77 -2.18 11.71
C SER A 64 4.82 -3.24 11.40
N ILE A 65 6.01 -3.17 12.01
CA ILE A 65 7.06 -4.20 11.88
C ILE A 65 6.65 -5.49 12.59
N TYR A 66 6.06 -5.40 13.80
CA TYR A 66 5.53 -6.58 14.49
C TYR A 66 4.41 -7.24 13.67
N LEU A 67 3.46 -6.44 13.16
CA LEU A 67 2.38 -6.94 12.32
C LEU A 67 2.89 -7.57 11.02
N ALA A 68 3.92 -7.00 10.39
CA ALA A 68 4.56 -7.57 9.22
C ALA A 68 5.17 -8.94 9.53
N LEU A 69 6.00 -9.03 10.57
CA LEU A 69 6.62 -10.29 10.98
C LEU A 69 5.58 -11.40 11.22
N ASP A 70 4.47 -11.07 11.87
CA ASP A 70 3.37 -12.02 12.11
C ASP A 70 2.62 -12.41 10.83
N ALA A 71 2.44 -11.48 9.89
CA ALA A 71 1.71 -11.74 8.65
C ALA A 71 2.48 -12.66 7.68
N TYR A 72 3.80 -12.79 7.84
CA TYR A 72 4.67 -13.46 6.88
C TYR A 72 4.26 -14.91 6.57
N GLU A 73 3.99 -15.72 7.60
CA GLU A 73 3.63 -17.14 7.39
C GLU A 73 2.31 -17.26 6.60
N GLY A 74 1.33 -16.39 6.86
CA GLY A 74 0.09 -16.36 6.10
C GLY A 74 0.28 -16.00 4.61
N PHE A 75 1.29 -15.18 4.28
CA PHE A 75 1.67 -14.94 2.89
C PHE A 75 2.36 -16.15 2.25
N LYS A 76 3.20 -16.87 3.00
CA LYS A 76 3.83 -18.11 2.51
C LYS A 76 2.79 -19.19 2.23
N GLU A 77 1.82 -19.37 3.12
CA GLU A 77 0.69 -20.29 2.94
C GLU A 77 -0.18 -19.91 1.74
N ALA A 78 -0.36 -18.60 1.48
CA ALA A 78 -1.04 -18.10 0.29
C ALA A 78 -0.21 -18.20 -1.01
N GLY A 79 0.99 -18.79 -0.95
CA GLY A 79 1.84 -19.07 -2.12
C GLY A 79 2.68 -17.88 -2.59
N PHE A 80 2.86 -16.84 -1.77
CA PHE A 80 3.71 -15.71 -2.13
C PHE A 80 5.20 -16.00 -1.91
N THR A 81 6.03 -15.45 -2.79
CA THR A 81 7.49 -15.48 -2.65
C THR A 81 7.95 -14.43 -1.66
N ASP A 82 9.15 -14.61 -1.11
CA ASP A 82 9.74 -13.66 -0.16
C ASP A 82 9.94 -12.29 -0.83
N ALA A 83 10.39 -12.30 -2.09
CA ALA A 83 10.53 -11.08 -2.89
C ALA A 83 9.20 -10.33 -3.07
N PHE A 84 8.11 -11.03 -3.37
CA PHE A 84 6.79 -10.42 -3.45
C PHE A 84 6.36 -9.84 -2.10
N TYR A 85 6.57 -10.60 -1.02
CA TYR A 85 6.23 -10.16 0.33
C TYR A 85 6.99 -8.87 0.70
N TYR A 86 8.29 -8.81 0.47
CA TYR A 86 9.09 -7.62 0.74
C TYR A 86 8.65 -6.41 -0.08
N GLN A 87 8.37 -6.60 -1.38
CA GLN A 87 7.81 -5.53 -2.21
C GLN A 87 6.46 -5.06 -1.67
N ASN A 88 5.59 -5.97 -1.26
CA ASN A 88 4.26 -5.60 -0.78
C ASN A 88 4.30 -4.87 0.59
N MET A 89 5.30 -5.15 1.41
CA MET A 89 5.53 -4.47 2.69
C MET A 89 6.37 -3.18 2.57
N ARG A 90 6.79 -2.83 1.35
CA ARG A 90 7.72 -1.71 1.11
C ARG A 90 7.21 -0.35 1.58
N ASP A 91 5.90 -0.18 1.59
CA ASP A 91 5.25 1.05 2.06
C ASP A 91 5.58 1.39 3.52
N ILE A 92 5.96 0.40 4.35
CA ILE A 92 6.45 0.68 5.70
C ILE A 92 7.70 1.57 5.66
N ALA A 93 8.68 1.22 4.82
CA ALA A 93 9.91 1.99 4.68
C ALA A 93 9.67 3.34 3.98
N ILE A 94 8.83 3.37 2.94
CA ILE A 94 8.50 4.59 2.19
C ILE A 94 7.84 5.62 3.11
N TRP A 95 6.79 5.23 3.82
CA TRP A 95 6.08 6.15 4.71
C TRP A 95 6.89 6.51 5.94
N ASN A 96 7.80 5.64 6.39
CA ASN A 96 8.80 6.02 7.39
C ASN A 96 9.74 7.12 6.87
N ALA A 97 10.32 6.94 5.68
CA ALA A 97 11.21 7.94 5.09
C ALA A 97 10.48 9.28 4.85
N ALA A 98 9.23 9.24 4.40
CA ALA A 98 8.39 10.44 4.24
C ALA A 98 8.14 11.15 5.58
N HIS A 99 7.89 10.38 6.64
CA HIS A 99 7.73 10.92 8.00
C HIS A 99 9.03 11.53 8.52
N GLU A 100 10.16 10.84 8.41
CA GLU A 100 11.48 11.33 8.79
C GLU A 100 11.83 12.63 8.07
N LYS A 101 11.59 12.69 6.75
CA LYS A 101 11.81 13.90 5.96
C LYS A 101 10.99 15.09 6.44
N LYS A 102 9.74 14.86 6.86
CA LYS A 102 8.79 15.91 7.25
C LYS A 102 8.91 16.35 8.70
N TYR A 103 9.19 15.42 9.62
CA TYR A 103 9.16 15.64 11.07
C TYR A 103 10.53 15.49 11.72
N HIS A 104 11.56 15.15 10.95
CA HIS A 104 12.94 14.94 11.40
C HIS A 104 13.11 13.85 12.46
N VAL A 105 12.13 12.93 12.54
CA VAL A 105 12.14 11.78 13.45
C VAL A 105 11.46 10.57 12.79
N PRO A 106 11.89 9.33 13.07
CA PRO A 106 11.22 8.13 12.60
C PRO A 106 9.77 8.02 13.08
N GLY A 107 8.91 7.43 12.25
CA GLY A 107 7.48 7.26 12.54
C GLY A 107 6.68 6.92 11.28
N LEU A 108 5.41 6.57 11.44
CA LEU A 108 4.56 6.15 10.32
C LEU A 108 3.14 6.66 10.52
N ARG A 109 2.65 7.50 9.61
CA ARG A 109 1.26 8.04 9.67
C ARG A 109 0.25 7.19 8.89
N GLU A 110 0.72 6.48 7.87
CA GLU A 110 -0.12 5.73 6.93
C GLU A 110 -0.36 4.27 7.36
N ILE A 111 -0.52 4.02 8.65
CA ILE A 111 -0.70 2.64 9.17
C ILE A 111 -1.98 1.98 8.65
N ALA A 112 -3.01 2.77 8.35
CA ALA A 112 -4.23 2.26 7.73
C ALA A 112 -3.96 1.74 6.31
N TRP A 113 -3.11 2.45 5.56
CA TRP A 113 -2.72 2.08 4.19
C TRP A 113 -1.81 0.86 4.19
N VAL A 114 -0.76 0.85 5.02
CA VAL A 114 0.08 -0.34 5.27
C VAL A 114 -0.78 -1.53 5.70
N GLY A 115 -1.85 -1.25 6.46
CA GLY A 115 -2.81 -2.27 6.87
C GLY A 115 -3.56 -2.93 5.72
N MET A 116 -3.75 -2.25 4.59
CA MET A 116 -4.31 -2.86 3.38
C MET A 116 -3.34 -3.88 2.79
N SER A 117 -2.05 -3.56 2.71
CA SER A 117 -1.02 -4.50 2.26
C SER A 117 -0.90 -5.71 3.18
N LEU A 118 -0.81 -5.48 4.50
CA LEU A 118 -0.71 -6.55 5.50
C LEU A 118 -1.89 -7.53 5.46
N LYS A 119 -3.08 -7.03 5.12
CA LYS A 119 -4.31 -7.83 5.05
C LYS A 119 -4.60 -8.40 3.65
N GLN A 120 -3.62 -8.36 2.74
CA GLN A 120 -3.78 -8.85 1.36
C GLN A 120 -4.96 -8.20 0.62
N LYS A 121 -5.21 -6.92 0.89
CA LYS A 121 -6.21 -6.09 0.19
C LYS A 121 -5.59 -5.16 -0.84
N LEU A 122 -4.29 -4.92 -0.71
CA LEU A 122 -3.50 -4.11 -1.62
C LEU A 122 -2.24 -4.88 -2.00
N TYR A 123 -1.93 -4.89 -3.29
CA TYR A 123 -0.82 -5.64 -3.86
C TYR A 123 0.08 -4.71 -4.66
N ARG A 124 1.33 -4.55 -4.24
CA ARG A 124 2.34 -3.85 -5.04
C ARG A 124 2.87 -4.78 -6.12
N ILE A 125 2.67 -4.40 -7.38
CA ILE A 125 3.10 -5.15 -8.56
C ILE A 125 3.82 -4.17 -9.49
N GLY A 126 5.13 -4.35 -9.66
CA GLY A 126 5.97 -3.41 -10.40
C GLY A 126 5.92 -2.00 -9.81
N ARG A 127 5.63 -1.00 -10.65
CA ARG A 127 5.57 0.42 -10.26
C ARG A 127 4.29 0.79 -9.50
N LEU A 128 3.22 0.01 -9.62
CA LEU A 128 1.89 0.38 -9.15
C LEU A 128 1.41 -0.54 -8.02
N GLN A 129 0.31 -0.14 -7.40
CA GLN A 129 -0.41 -0.93 -6.42
C GLN A 129 -1.83 -1.19 -6.91
N PHE A 130 -2.35 -2.38 -6.63
CA PHE A 130 -3.63 -2.84 -7.12
C PHE A 130 -4.49 -3.36 -5.97
N GLU A 131 -5.69 -2.82 -5.86
CA GLU A 131 -6.71 -3.22 -4.90
C GLU A 131 -7.88 -3.88 -5.65
N PRO A 132 -8.19 -5.17 -5.37
CA PRO A 132 -9.43 -5.78 -5.82
C PRO A 132 -10.63 -5.01 -5.29
N TYR A 133 -11.48 -4.51 -6.19
CA TYR A 133 -12.55 -3.59 -5.86
C TYR A 133 -13.86 -3.93 -6.60
N LYS A 134 -14.98 -3.36 -6.13
CA LYS A 134 -16.28 -3.50 -6.79
C LYS A 134 -16.90 -2.13 -6.97
N LEU A 135 -17.32 -1.82 -8.18
CA LEU A 135 -17.95 -0.53 -8.49
C LEU A 135 -19.13 -0.26 -7.56
N GLU A 136 -19.18 0.95 -6.98
CA GLU A 136 -20.26 1.36 -6.09
C GLU A 136 -21.48 1.91 -6.83
N GLN A 137 -21.30 2.22 -8.11
CA GLN A 137 -22.31 2.78 -9.02
C GLN A 137 -22.11 2.28 -10.44
N ASP A 138 -23.12 2.49 -11.29
CA ASP A 138 -23.03 2.23 -12.72
C ASP A 138 -22.07 3.25 -13.38
N ILE A 139 -21.22 2.76 -14.30
CA ILE A 139 -20.29 3.57 -15.07
C ILE A 139 -20.50 3.27 -16.55
N GLU A 140 -20.74 4.30 -17.35
CA GLU A 140 -20.76 4.19 -18.81
C GLU A 140 -19.44 4.71 -19.39
N LEU A 141 -18.74 3.87 -20.14
CA LEU A 141 -17.46 4.21 -20.75
C LEU A 141 -17.39 3.67 -22.17
N CYS A 142 -17.09 4.54 -23.13
CA CYS A 142 -17.01 4.22 -24.56
C CYS A 142 -18.24 3.43 -25.09
N GLY A 143 -19.45 3.80 -24.64
CA GLY A 143 -20.70 3.15 -25.03
C GLY A 143 -20.95 1.78 -24.39
N LYS A 144 -20.14 1.39 -23.39
CA LYS A 144 -20.32 0.18 -22.59
C LYS A 144 -20.71 0.53 -21.16
N LEU A 145 -21.77 -0.11 -20.68
CA LEU A 145 -22.25 0.02 -19.30
C LEU A 145 -21.61 -1.03 -18.40
N TYR A 146 -20.87 -0.58 -17.39
CA TYR A 146 -20.37 -1.37 -16.27
C TYR A 146 -21.32 -1.15 -15.10
N ARG A 147 -21.87 -2.24 -14.56
CA ARG A 147 -22.88 -2.14 -13.48
C ARG A 147 -22.20 -2.02 -12.13
N LYS A 148 -22.92 -1.41 -11.18
CA LYS A 148 -22.61 -1.54 -9.76
C LYS A 148 -22.34 -3.01 -9.39
N GLY A 149 -21.27 -3.25 -8.66
CA GLY A 149 -20.82 -4.57 -8.24
C GLY A 149 -19.89 -5.27 -9.23
N THR A 150 -19.67 -4.72 -10.43
CA THR A 150 -18.62 -5.21 -11.34
C THR A 150 -17.25 -5.14 -10.66
N GLU A 151 -16.52 -6.26 -10.72
CA GLU A 151 -15.16 -6.37 -10.21
C GLU A 151 -14.19 -5.60 -11.09
N VAL A 152 -13.29 -4.86 -10.46
CA VAL A 152 -12.27 -3.99 -11.09
C VAL A 152 -11.04 -3.92 -10.19
N LEU A 153 -9.90 -3.56 -10.75
CA LEU A 153 -8.68 -3.26 -10.00
C LEU A 153 -8.57 -1.75 -9.80
N ASN A 154 -8.63 -1.31 -8.54
CA ASN A 154 -8.34 0.07 -8.19
C ASN A 154 -6.82 0.28 -8.11
N VAL A 155 -6.32 1.24 -8.89
CA VAL A 155 -4.90 1.49 -9.12
C VAL A 155 -4.44 2.62 -8.21
N HIS A 156 -3.38 2.34 -7.47
CA HIS A 156 -2.74 3.26 -6.55
C HIS A 156 -1.28 3.48 -6.93
N ILE A 157 -0.76 4.67 -6.64
CA ILE A 157 0.58 5.11 -7.05
C ILE A 157 1.43 5.30 -5.79
N PRO A 158 2.37 4.38 -5.51
CA PRO A 158 3.35 4.57 -4.44
C PRO A 158 4.15 5.88 -4.60
N GLU A 159 4.48 6.51 -3.47
CA GLU A 159 5.24 7.78 -3.42
C GLU A 159 6.65 7.65 -4.03
N ASP A 160 7.24 6.45 -4.01
CA ASP A 160 8.60 6.23 -4.46
C ASP A 160 8.71 6.05 -5.99
N GLY A 161 9.82 6.55 -6.55
CA GLY A 161 10.15 6.37 -7.96
C GLY A 161 9.29 7.20 -8.93
N LYS A 162 9.72 7.25 -10.19
CA LYS A 162 9.01 7.98 -11.26
C LYS A 162 7.88 7.11 -11.82
N LEU A 163 6.81 7.73 -12.33
CA LEU A 163 5.76 7.06 -13.12
C LEU A 163 6.28 6.73 -14.53
N ASP A 164 7.36 5.98 -14.61
CA ASP A 164 7.92 5.58 -15.90
C ASP A 164 6.88 4.83 -16.74
N PRO A 165 6.60 5.25 -17.99
CA PRO A 165 5.52 4.67 -18.79
C PRO A 165 5.69 3.17 -19.04
N GLU A 166 6.91 2.70 -19.27
CA GLU A 166 7.18 1.28 -19.52
C GLU A 166 6.99 0.46 -18.25
N ALA A 167 7.46 0.98 -17.10
CA ALA A 167 7.25 0.33 -15.81
C ALA A 167 5.77 0.29 -15.38
N CYS A 168 4.99 1.33 -15.71
CA CYS A 168 3.54 1.33 -15.48
C CYS A 168 2.82 0.31 -16.37
N GLU A 169 3.18 0.24 -17.65
CA GLU A 169 2.61 -0.74 -18.59
C GLU A 169 2.91 -2.18 -18.15
N ALA A 170 4.16 -2.46 -17.75
CA ALA A 170 4.53 -3.76 -17.19
C ALA A 170 3.72 -4.10 -15.94
N ALA A 171 3.52 -3.13 -15.03
CA ALA A 171 2.71 -3.33 -13.83
C ALA A 171 1.26 -3.72 -14.15
N TYR A 172 0.62 -3.12 -15.16
CA TYR A 172 -0.74 -3.50 -15.57
C TYR A 172 -0.79 -4.93 -16.10
N GLN A 173 0.16 -5.31 -16.96
CA GLN A 173 0.21 -6.65 -17.55
C GLN A 173 0.46 -7.72 -16.48
N GLU A 174 1.42 -7.48 -15.58
CA GLU A 174 1.71 -8.36 -14.45
C GLU A 174 0.50 -8.47 -13.49
N ALA A 175 -0.19 -7.36 -13.21
CA ALA A 175 -1.37 -7.37 -12.36
C ALA A 175 -2.50 -8.18 -12.98
N THR A 176 -2.78 -8.00 -14.28
CA THR A 176 -3.75 -8.82 -15.00
C THR A 176 -3.45 -10.31 -14.83
N ALA A 177 -2.24 -10.74 -15.17
CA ALA A 177 -1.86 -12.15 -15.03
C ALA A 177 -1.97 -12.66 -13.58
N PHE A 178 -1.52 -11.84 -12.62
CA PHE A 178 -1.56 -12.15 -11.18
C PHE A 178 -2.98 -12.40 -10.67
N PHE A 179 -3.94 -11.55 -11.08
CA PHE A 179 -5.33 -11.62 -10.64
C PHE A 179 -6.16 -12.64 -11.43
N GLU A 180 -5.91 -12.82 -12.72
CA GLU A 180 -6.52 -13.89 -13.54
C GLU A 180 -6.18 -15.28 -12.98
N GLN A 181 -4.90 -15.52 -12.65
CA GLN A 181 -4.45 -16.78 -12.05
C GLN A 181 -5.17 -17.08 -10.72
N ARG A 182 -5.66 -16.03 -10.04
CA ARG A 182 -6.41 -16.11 -8.78
C ARG A 182 -7.92 -16.11 -8.98
N GLY A 183 -8.40 -16.20 -10.21
CA GLY A 183 -9.82 -16.29 -10.56
C GLY A 183 -10.59 -14.98 -10.41
N TYR A 184 -9.91 -13.83 -10.38
CA TYR A 184 -10.54 -12.53 -10.24
C TYR A 184 -11.14 -12.07 -11.58
N SER A 185 -12.46 -11.86 -11.64
CA SER A 185 -13.15 -11.59 -12.91
C SER A 185 -12.90 -10.18 -13.46
N GLY A 186 -12.46 -9.27 -12.58
CA GLY A 186 -12.16 -7.87 -12.90
C GLY A 186 -10.71 -7.57 -13.29
N ALA A 187 -9.90 -8.60 -13.59
CA ALA A 187 -8.44 -8.46 -13.75
C ALA A 187 -7.96 -7.57 -14.91
N HIS A 188 -8.86 -7.16 -15.81
CA HIS A 188 -8.57 -6.31 -16.97
C HIS A 188 -9.21 -4.92 -16.90
N ILE A 189 -9.95 -4.61 -15.83
CA ILE A 189 -10.65 -3.34 -15.70
C ILE A 189 -9.95 -2.55 -14.61
N PHE A 190 -9.26 -1.49 -14.99
CA PHE A 190 -8.53 -0.62 -14.07
C PHE A 190 -9.31 0.67 -13.83
N ILE A 191 -9.47 1.03 -12.57
CA ILE A 191 -9.96 2.35 -12.17
C ILE A 191 -8.88 3.05 -11.36
N CYS A 192 -8.89 4.36 -11.34
CA CYS A 192 -7.98 5.14 -10.51
C CYS A 192 -8.67 6.44 -10.11
N GLU A 193 -8.65 6.74 -8.82
CA GLU A 193 -9.05 8.03 -8.30
C GLU A 193 -7.80 8.73 -7.77
N SER A 194 -7.39 9.82 -8.42
CA SER A 194 -6.19 10.54 -8.03
C SER A 194 -6.23 11.99 -8.48
N TRP A 195 -5.66 12.87 -7.66
CA TRP A 195 -5.39 14.26 -8.05
C TRP A 195 -4.49 14.34 -9.29
N LEU A 196 -3.67 13.31 -9.54
CA LEU A 196 -2.84 13.20 -10.72
C LEU A 196 -3.65 13.07 -12.01
N LEU A 197 -4.95 12.73 -11.95
CA LEU A 197 -5.85 12.63 -13.10
C LEU A 197 -6.67 13.89 -13.35
N SER A 198 -6.42 14.96 -12.59
CA SER A 198 -7.08 16.25 -12.81
C SER A 198 -6.74 16.80 -14.21
N PRO A 199 -7.74 17.08 -15.07
CA PRO A 199 -7.50 17.66 -16.39
C PRO A 199 -6.76 19.00 -16.33
N GLN A 200 -6.98 19.78 -15.27
CA GLN A 200 -6.31 21.07 -15.04
C GLN A 200 -4.79 20.90 -14.89
N LEU A 201 -4.32 19.72 -14.45
CA LEU A 201 -2.90 19.46 -14.32
C LEU A 201 -2.21 19.43 -15.69
N LYS A 202 -2.90 18.97 -16.77
CA LYS A 202 -2.36 18.99 -18.14
C LYS A 202 -2.11 20.39 -18.69
N GLU A 203 -2.80 21.40 -18.16
CA GLU A 203 -2.62 22.80 -18.58
C GLU A 203 -1.30 23.40 -18.09
N ILE A 204 -0.66 22.80 -17.07
CA ILE A 204 0.52 23.36 -16.40
C ILE A 204 1.76 22.45 -16.41
N ILE A 205 1.64 21.20 -16.87
CA ILE A 205 2.76 20.26 -16.99
C ILE A 205 3.18 20.05 -18.45
N ASN A 206 4.43 19.65 -18.66
CA ASN A 206 4.92 19.29 -19.98
C ASN A 206 4.24 18.00 -20.48
N GLU A 207 3.83 17.97 -21.76
CA GLU A 207 3.20 16.82 -22.42
C GLU A 207 4.08 15.56 -22.41
N LYS A 208 5.41 15.71 -22.30
CA LYS A 208 6.37 14.61 -22.19
C LYS A 208 6.62 14.17 -20.74
N SER A 209 5.96 14.79 -19.77
CA SER A 209 6.11 14.38 -18.36
C SER A 209 5.41 13.06 -18.11
N ASN A 210 6.00 12.26 -17.23
CA ASN A 210 5.46 10.96 -16.83
C ASN A 210 4.03 11.04 -16.28
N ILE A 211 3.67 12.13 -15.59
CA ILE A 211 2.31 12.34 -15.09
C ILE A 211 1.34 12.54 -16.26
N TYR A 212 1.70 13.35 -17.25
CA TYR A 212 0.88 13.56 -18.44
C TYR A 212 0.63 12.23 -19.17
N LEU A 213 1.70 11.47 -19.41
CA LEU A 213 1.62 10.17 -20.10
C LEU A 213 0.82 9.12 -19.29
N PHE A 214 0.89 9.16 -17.96
CA PHE A 214 0.05 8.32 -17.11
C PHE A 214 -1.43 8.71 -17.22
N GLN A 215 -1.74 10.01 -17.21
CA GLN A 215 -3.11 10.50 -17.39
C GLN A 215 -3.73 10.07 -18.72
N ASP A 216 -2.95 10.06 -19.81
CA ASP A 216 -3.43 9.66 -21.14
C ASP A 216 -3.92 8.21 -21.22
N LYS A 217 -3.65 7.39 -20.20
CA LYS A 217 -4.17 6.02 -20.08
C LYS A 217 -5.60 5.96 -19.50
N PHE A 218 -6.08 7.04 -18.89
CA PHE A 218 -7.39 7.12 -18.26
C PHE A 218 -8.32 8.04 -19.07
N THR A 219 -9.63 7.78 -18.98
CA THR A 219 -10.67 8.52 -19.70
C THR A 219 -11.85 8.87 -18.82
#